data_AF-A0A355TUJ3-F1
#
_entry.id   AF-A0A355TUJ3-F1
#
_cell.length_a   1.000
_cell.length_b   1.000
_cell.length_c   1.000
_cell.angle_alpha   90.00
_cell.angle_beta   90.00
_cell.angle_gamma   90.00
#
_symmetry.space_group_name_H-M   'P 1'
#
loop_
_entity.id
_entity.type
_entity.pdbx_description
1 polymer ?
#
loop_
_entity_poly.entity_id
_entity_poly.type
_entity_poly.pdbx_seq_one_letter_code
_entity_poly.pdbx_strand_id
1 'polypeptide(L)'
;MSEYKMTRLGDVCTFQGGVNIDRSLLNEDGTEGVPVILHSDIEKGQVSTYYTGDYSKEQLVHNGEYLVSLTDRLSIEPWNGEDALFSHHFCRLCPDTEQLNPLYMAYALSYIFCKLEDDENAGILEDDVSIDDLKDTVIPLPSLEEQELIADVLRNAYDLMNLQFEQLDKSEDLVAARFTELFGQVDINDRGWEVKPLGALTERLKSRSLLAKDRVPGEYPYFDSTGIVDSVDEYLFDEDLLLVAKVGSILTSGDAPIARAVHGKIWASDLVHVLRINPDAGVIPEYLEMVINNLDITSSLRGGVMPKLPKSALNELPIPIPPMELQIEYKGFLSTIDEQCEKTAQRINETSQICHSLNQRYFESAISYE
;
A
#
# COMPACT_ATOMS: atom_id res chain seq x y z
N MET A 1 3.24 -35.58 -14.13
CA MET A 1 4.14 -34.45 -13.86
C MET A 1 5.52 -35.06 -13.70
N SER A 2 6.52 -34.54 -14.39
CA SER A 2 7.90 -34.99 -14.20
C SER A 2 8.27 -34.69 -12.75
N GLU A 3 8.58 -35.69 -11.94
CA GLU A 3 9.11 -35.44 -10.60
C GLU A 3 10.49 -34.81 -10.77
N TYR A 4 10.61 -33.52 -10.48
CA TYR A 4 11.89 -32.85 -10.48
C TYR A 4 12.79 -33.45 -9.40
N LYS A 5 14.10 -33.42 -9.64
CA LYS A 5 15.07 -33.83 -8.62
C LYS A 5 14.99 -32.82 -7.47
N MET A 6 14.70 -33.30 -6.27
CA MET A 6 14.73 -32.49 -5.07
C MET A 6 16.17 -32.33 -4.59
N THR A 7 16.58 -31.10 -4.30
CA THR A 7 17.97 -30.76 -3.93
C THR A 7 17.98 -29.83 -2.72
N ARG A 8 18.89 -30.06 -1.77
CA ARG A 8 19.10 -29.14 -0.65
C ARG A 8 19.76 -27.87 -1.15
N LEU A 9 19.31 -26.72 -0.70
CA LEU A 9 19.81 -25.45 -1.17
C LEU A 9 21.32 -25.30 -0.88
N GLY A 10 21.81 -25.83 0.25
CA GLY A 10 23.24 -25.89 0.59
C GLY A 10 24.13 -26.65 -0.40
N ASP A 11 23.56 -27.50 -1.26
CA ASP A 11 24.33 -28.24 -2.28
C ASP A 11 24.57 -27.40 -3.55
N VAL A 12 23.76 -26.36 -3.77
CA VAL A 12 23.74 -25.55 -5.00
C VAL A 12 23.78 -24.04 -4.74
N CYS A 13 23.93 -23.62 -3.49
CA CYS A 13 24.02 -22.23 -3.09
C CYS A 13 24.94 -22.10 -1.87
N THR A 14 25.76 -21.05 -1.86
CA THR A 14 26.54 -20.65 -0.71
C THR A 14 25.85 -19.51 0.04
N PHE A 15 26.08 -19.45 1.34
CA PHE A 15 25.38 -18.54 2.25
C PHE A 15 26.39 -17.71 3.01
N GLN A 16 26.12 -16.41 3.10
CA GLN A 16 26.96 -15.50 3.86
C GLN A 16 26.11 -14.69 4.83
N GLY A 17 26.35 -14.90 6.13
CA GLY A 17 25.71 -14.09 7.18
C GLY A 17 26.26 -12.67 7.20
N GLY A 18 25.40 -11.73 7.60
CA GLY A 18 25.77 -10.33 7.75
C GLY A 18 26.62 -10.06 9.00
N VAL A 19 27.02 -8.79 9.13
CA VAL A 19 27.91 -8.34 10.20
C VAL A 19 27.13 -7.91 11.45
N ASN A 20 27.76 -8.08 12.62
CA ASN A 20 27.26 -7.43 13.82
C ASN A 20 27.68 -5.96 13.80
N ILE A 21 26.70 -5.07 13.66
CA ILE A 21 26.92 -3.64 13.44
C ILE A 21 26.89 -2.91 14.77
N ASP A 22 28.00 -2.27 15.15
CA ASP A 22 28.05 -1.39 16.32
C ASP A 22 27.26 -0.11 16.02
N ARG A 23 26.10 0.02 16.67
CA ARG A 23 25.20 1.17 16.49
C ARG A 23 25.83 2.51 16.84
N SER A 24 26.90 2.53 17.65
CA SER A 24 27.62 3.78 17.99
C SER A 24 28.46 4.34 16.84
N LEU A 25 28.70 3.54 15.79
CA LEU A 25 29.48 3.91 14.62
C LEU A 25 28.60 4.21 13.38
N LEU A 26 27.27 4.27 13.59
CA LEU A 26 26.31 4.62 12.55
C LEU A 26 26.11 6.13 12.46
N ASN A 27 25.95 6.63 11.24
CA ASN A 27 25.59 8.01 10.96
C ASN A 27 24.56 8.10 9.82
N GLU A 28 23.89 9.25 9.71
CA GLU A 28 22.90 9.56 8.66
C GLU A 28 23.35 10.75 7.80
N ASP A 29 24.57 11.27 8.03
CA ASP A 29 25.05 12.45 7.30
C ASP A 29 25.54 12.12 5.89
N GLY A 30 25.84 10.83 5.62
CA GLY A 30 26.28 10.33 4.32
C GLY A 30 27.62 10.89 3.84
N THR A 31 28.39 11.52 4.74
CA THR A 31 29.66 12.16 4.40
C THR A 31 30.85 11.23 4.55
N GLU A 32 30.77 10.25 5.46
CA GLU A 32 31.80 9.24 5.70
C GLU A 32 31.19 7.88 6.05
N GLY A 33 31.86 6.80 5.66
CA GLY A 33 31.45 5.42 5.93
C GLY A 33 30.91 4.70 4.70
N VAL A 34 30.57 3.42 4.89
CA VAL A 34 29.95 2.57 3.87
C VAL A 34 28.45 2.44 4.16
N PRO A 35 27.58 2.41 3.14
CA PRO A 35 26.15 2.27 3.39
C PRO A 35 25.82 0.97 4.10
N VAL A 36 24.79 0.97 4.94
CA VAL A 36 24.31 -0.19 5.68
C VAL A 36 22.84 -0.41 5.41
N ILE A 37 22.49 -1.64 5.04
CA ILE A 37 21.11 -2.10 4.91
C ILE A 37 20.56 -2.44 6.29
N LEU A 38 19.55 -1.67 6.69
CA LEU A 38 18.64 -2.00 7.77
C LEU A 38 17.34 -2.57 7.20
N HIS A 39 16.51 -3.18 8.06
CA HIS A 39 15.26 -3.82 7.63
C HIS A 39 14.31 -2.89 6.87
N SER A 40 14.28 -1.60 7.21
CA SER A 40 13.49 -0.58 6.53
C SER A 40 13.96 -0.20 5.11
N ASP A 41 15.17 -0.61 4.72
CA ASP A 41 15.86 -0.08 3.54
C ASP A 41 15.73 -1.00 2.32
N ILE A 42 15.43 -2.28 2.55
CA ILE A 42 15.24 -3.28 1.48
C ILE A 42 14.08 -2.89 0.58
N GLU A 43 12.93 -2.54 1.15
CA GLU A 43 11.75 -2.13 0.40
C GLU A 43 11.96 -0.85 -0.41
N LYS A 44 12.81 0.06 0.09
CA LYS A 44 13.08 1.35 -0.55
C LYS A 44 14.19 1.30 -1.59
N GLY A 45 15.02 0.26 -1.56
CA GLY A 45 16.24 0.16 -2.37
C GLY A 45 17.23 1.31 -2.13
N GLN A 46 17.06 2.04 -1.03
CA GLN A 46 17.84 3.22 -0.65
C GLN A 46 18.23 3.12 0.81
N VAL A 47 19.50 3.38 1.06
CA VAL A 47 20.14 3.38 2.37
C VAL A 47 20.26 4.81 2.86
N SER A 48 19.76 5.08 4.06
CA SER A 48 19.93 6.37 4.74
C SER A 48 21.00 6.34 5.83
N THR A 49 21.60 5.18 6.07
CA THR A 49 22.51 4.96 7.19
C THR A 49 23.86 4.43 6.70
N TYR A 50 24.93 4.96 7.29
CA TYR A 50 26.31 4.66 6.94
C TYR A 50 27.09 4.20 8.17
N TYR A 51 28.05 3.28 7.97
CA TYR A 51 28.88 2.70 9.01
C TYR A 51 30.34 3.04 8.81
N THR A 52 30.98 3.49 9.89
CA THR A 52 32.37 3.98 9.89
C THR A 52 33.36 3.01 10.52
N GLY A 53 32.88 1.87 11.03
CA GLY A 53 33.74 0.84 11.61
C GLY A 53 34.46 -0.01 10.57
N ASP A 54 35.33 -0.90 11.04
CA ASP A 54 36.06 -1.83 10.18
C ASP A 54 35.12 -2.88 9.57
N TYR A 55 35.34 -3.19 8.29
CA TYR A 55 34.63 -4.24 7.56
C TYR A 55 35.53 -4.88 6.49
N SER A 56 35.19 -6.09 6.05
CA SER A 56 35.79 -6.73 4.88
C SER A 56 34.93 -6.48 3.64
N LYS A 57 35.57 -6.32 2.49
CA LYS A 57 34.87 -6.17 1.20
C LYS A 57 34.00 -7.37 0.84
N GLU A 58 34.34 -8.57 1.33
CA GLU A 58 33.51 -9.75 1.11
C GLU A 58 32.12 -9.60 1.76
N GLN A 59 31.98 -8.75 2.78
CA GLN A 59 30.74 -8.52 3.55
C GLN A 59 29.81 -7.49 2.90
N LEU A 60 30.18 -6.96 1.74
CA LEU A 60 29.31 -6.09 0.96
C LEU A 60 28.37 -6.94 0.12
N VAL A 61 27.12 -6.51 0.03
CA VAL A 61 26.18 -6.95 -0.99
C VAL A 61 26.27 -6.00 -2.19
N HIS A 62 26.16 -6.58 -3.38
CA HIS A 62 26.22 -5.88 -4.65
C HIS A 62 24.85 -5.84 -5.32
N ASN A 63 24.69 -4.91 -6.26
CA ASN A 63 23.47 -4.79 -7.03
C ASN A 63 23.11 -6.10 -7.75
N GLY A 64 21.87 -6.57 -7.58
CA GLY A 64 21.33 -7.81 -8.14
C GLY A 64 21.58 -9.07 -7.30
N GLU A 65 22.32 -8.99 -6.20
CA GLU A 65 22.48 -10.11 -5.27
C GLU A 65 21.25 -10.22 -4.34
N TYR A 66 20.94 -11.45 -3.90
CA TYR A 66 19.76 -11.72 -3.10
C TYR A 66 20.08 -11.75 -1.61
N LEU A 67 19.25 -11.07 -0.82
CA LEU A 67 19.26 -11.11 0.64
C LEU A 67 18.01 -11.82 1.15
N VAL A 68 18.18 -12.66 2.16
CA VAL A 68 17.09 -13.20 2.97
C VAL A 68 17.06 -12.53 4.34
N SER A 69 15.90 -12.02 4.76
CA SER A 69 15.67 -11.59 6.14
C SER A 69 15.52 -12.82 7.04
N LEU A 70 16.28 -12.86 8.13
CA LEU A 70 16.30 -13.97 9.10
C LEU A 70 15.44 -13.67 10.33
N THR A 71 14.97 -12.43 10.48
CA THR A 71 14.19 -11.95 11.63
C THR A 71 12.87 -11.33 11.19
N ASP A 72 11.89 -11.34 12.10
CA ASP A 72 10.51 -10.85 11.96
C ASP A 72 9.67 -11.56 10.90
N ARG A 73 10.06 -11.44 9.63
CA ARG A 73 9.38 -12.03 8.48
C ARG A 73 10.39 -12.56 7.45
N LEU A 74 10.28 -13.84 7.12
CA LEU A 74 11.10 -14.46 6.10
C LEU A 74 10.74 -13.91 4.72
N SER A 75 11.71 -13.25 4.10
CA SER A 75 11.57 -12.68 2.76
C SER A 75 12.88 -12.84 2.02
N ILE A 76 12.80 -12.95 0.69
CA ILE A 76 13.97 -12.93 -0.19
C ILE A 76 13.78 -11.80 -1.18
N GLU A 77 14.76 -10.89 -1.23
CA GLU A 77 14.68 -9.70 -2.08
C GLU A 77 16.02 -9.46 -2.80
N PRO A 78 15.99 -9.00 -4.06
CA PRO A 78 17.18 -8.55 -4.75
C PRO A 78 17.61 -7.17 -4.22
N TRP A 79 18.91 -6.99 -3.98
CA TRP A 79 19.47 -5.70 -3.62
C TRP A 79 19.60 -4.80 -4.86
N ASN A 80 18.86 -3.70 -4.92
CA ASN A 80 18.84 -2.79 -6.07
C ASN A 80 19.60 -1.48 -5.84
N GLY A 81 20.38 -1.37 -4.76
CA GLY A 81 21.14 -0.18 -4.41
C GLY A 81 22.62 -0.22 -4.80
N GLU A 82 23.39 0.69 -4.23
CA GLU A 82 24.86 0.71 -4.27
C GLU A 82 25.48 -0.35 -3.35
N ASP A 83 26.78 -0.62 -3.49
CA ASP A 83 27.49 -1.56 -2.63
C ASP A 83 27.30 -1.20 -1.14
N ALA A 84 26.72 -2.12 -0.36
CA ALA A 84 26.33 -1.86 1.01
C ALA A 84 26.69 -3.01 1.94
N LEU A 85 26.97 -2.71 3.20
CA LEU A 85 27.02 -3.71 4.27
C LEU A 85 25.61 -4.12 4.66
N PHE A 86 25.46 -5.35 5.14
CA PHE A 86 24.19 -5.86 5.68
C PHE A 86 24.41 -6.44 7.08
N SER A 87 23.42 -6.22 7.95
CA SER A 87 23.49 -6.67 9.33
C SER A 87 23.29 -8.19 9.47
N HIS A 88 23.64 -8.74 10.63
CA HIS A 88 23.45 -10.15 11.00
C HIS A 88 21.99 -10.65 10.89
N HIS A 89 21.01 -9.76 10.76
CA HIS A 89 19.61 -10.10 10.48
C HIS A 89 19.38 -10.55 9.03
N PHE A 90 20.41 -10.46 8.17
CA PHE A 90 20.33 -10.86 6.77
C PHE A 90 21.35 -11.95 6.44
N CYS A 91 20.98 -12.76 5.47
CA CYS A 91 21.86 -13.68 4.79
C CYS A 91 21.91 -13.36 3.29
N ARG A 92 23.11 -13.19 2.74
CA ARG A 92 23.30 -13.14 1.29
C ARG A 92 23.37 -14.56 0.71
N LEU A 93 22.63 -14.77 -0.37
CA LEU A 93 22.64 -16.01 -1.14
C LEU A 93 23.48 -15.86 -2.39
N CYS A 94 24.40 -16.80 -2.59
CA CYS A 94 25.29 -16.87 -3.73
C CYS A 94 25.09 -18.23 -4.42
N PRO A 95 24.10 -18.34 -5.34
CA PRO A 95 23.79 -19.58 -6.05
C PRO A 95 24.93 -19.98 -7.01
N ASP A 96 25.16 -21.27 -7.15
CA ASP A 96 25.99 -21.81 -8.23
C ASP A 96 25.22 -21.68 -9.55
N THR A 97 25.54 -20.66 -10.34
CA THR A 97 24.82 -20.32 -11.57
C THR A 97 24.97 -21.35 -12.68
N GLU A 98 25.87 -22.33 -12.55
CA GLU A 98 25.94 -23.49 -13.44
C GLU A 98 24.85 -24.54 -13.13
N GLN A 99 24.16 -24.43 -12.00
CA GLN A 99 23.15 -25.39 -11.53
C GLN A 99 21.82 -24.74 -11.14
N LEU A 100 21.84 -23.51 -10.63
CA LEU A 100 20.69 -22.84 -10.05
C LEU A 100 20.56 -21.41 -10.60
N ASN A 101 19.46 -21.16 -11.32
CA ASN A 101 19.12 -19.82 -11.78
C ASN A 101 18.73 -18.94 -10.57
N PRO A 102 19.34 -17.75 -10.37
CA PRO A 102 19.08 -16.90 -9.20
C PRO A 102 17.62 -16.44 -9.06
N LEU A 103 16.95 -16.13 -10.18
CA LEU A 103 15.56 -15.67 -10.16
C LEU A 103 14.60 -16.83 -9.86
N TYR A 104 14.87 -18.01 -10.42
CA TYR A 104 14.16 -19.24 -10.06
C TYR A 104 14.29 -19.55 -8.56
N MET A 105 15.50 -19.45 -8.01
CA MET A 105 15.76 -19.60 -6.58
C MET A 105 14.92 -18.63 -5.74
N ALA A 106 14.87 -17.36 -6.14
CA ALA A 106 14.08 -16.35 -5.45
C ALA A 106 12.58 -16.70 -5.42
N TYR A 107 12.01 -17.13 -6.55
CA TYR A 107 10.60 -17.56 -6.58
C TYR A 107 10.35 -18.82 -5.76
N ALA A 108 11.24 -19.81 -5.82
CA ALA A 108 11.11 -21.05 -5.05
C ALA A 108 11.12 -20.76 -3.54
N LEU A 109 12.07 -19.94 -3.07
CA LEU A 109 12.17 -19.56 -1.66
C LEU A 109 11.01 -18.69 -1.20
N SER A 110 10.59 -17.70 -2.00
CA SER A 110 9.42 -16.87 -1.70
C SER A 110 8.16 -17.72 -1.49
N TYR A 111 7.96 -18.75 -2.34
CA TYR A 111 6.85 -19.68 -2.18
C TYR A 111 6.95 -20.49 -0.88
N ILE A 112 8.12 -21.05 -0.59
CA ILE A 112 8.35 -21.85 0.62
C ILE A 112 8.15 -21.00 1.88
N PHE A 113 8.70 -19.80 1.94
CA PHE A 113 8.54 -18.89 3.08
C PHE A 113 7.08 -18.53 3.32
N CYS A 114 6.34 -18.18 2.26
CA CYS A 114 4.90 -17.93 2.37
C CYS A 114 4.14 -19.13 2.96
N LYS A 115 4.57 -20.36 2.65
CA LYS A 115 3.90 -21.58 3.13
C LYS A 115 4.29 -21.96 4.55
N LEU A 116 5.51 -21.66 4.96
CA LEU A 116 5.94 -21.76 6.35
C LEU A 116 5.21 -20.72 7.23
N GLU A 117 4.91 -19.54 6.70
CA GLU A 117 4.10 -18.52 7.39
C GLU A 117 2.64 -18.94 7.60
N ASP A 118 2.05 -19.64 6.62
CA ASP A 118 0.65 -20.11 6.67
C ASP A 118 0.43 -21.29 7.63
N ASP A 119 1.47 -22.03 8.03
CA ASP A 119 1.35 -23.17 8.92
C ASP A 119 1.42 -22.74 10.40
N GLU A 120 0.25 -22.57 11.02
CA GLU A 120 0.10 -22.21 12.44
C GLU A 120 0.82 -23.19 13.41
N ASN A 121 1.15 -24.42 12.97
CA ASN A 121 1.89 -25.40 13.79
C ASN A 121 3.40 -25.31 13.63
N ALA A 122 3.91 -24.53 12.67
CA ALA A 122 5.34 -24.52 12.37
C ALA A 122 6.17 -24.00 13.53
N GLY A 123 5.65 -23.08 14.37
CA GLY A 123 6.40 -22.52 15.52
C GLY A 123 7.69 -21.75 15.16
N ILE A 124 8.11 -21.79 13.89
CA ILE A 124 9.33 -21.19 13.32
C ILE A 124 9.26 -19.66 13.33
N LEU A 125 8.09 -19.04 13.51
CA LEU A 125 7.94 -17.58 13.53
C LEU A 125 8.14 -16.94 14.93
N GLU A 126 8.27 -17.73 16.00
CA GLU A 126 8.68 -17.19 17.31
C GLU A 126 10.20 -17.22 17.53
N ASP A 127 10.95 -17.97 16.71
CA ASP A 127 12.41 -18.14 16.79
C ASP A 127 13.10 -17.69 15.48
N ASP A 128 14.22 -16.99 15.56
CA ASP A 128 15.00 -16.55 14.38
C ASP A 128 15.43 -17.74 13.49
N VAL A 129 15.30 -17.62 12.16
CA VAL A 129 15.73 -18.68 11.23
C VAL A 129 17.25 -18.68 11.08
N SER A 130 17.86 -19.83 11.28
CA SER A 130 19.30 -19.96 11.14
C SER A 130 19.73 -20.16 9.67
N ILE A 131 20.98 -19.83 9.39
CA ILE A 131 21.59 -20.12 8.08
C ILE A 131 21.60 -21.63 7.79
N ASP A 132 21.65 -22.47 8.82
CA ASP A 132 21.64 -23.92 8.63
C ASP A 132 20.24 -24.42 8.20
N ASP A 133 19.17 -23.81 8.71
CA ASP A 133 17.80 -24.09 8.25
C ASP A 133 17.63 -23.73 6.76
N LEU A 134 18.20 -22.60 6.33
CA LEU A 134 18.21 -22.20 4.92
C LEU A 134 18.99 -23.19 4.03
N LYS A 135 20.11 -23.74 4.52
CA LYS A 135 20.87 -24.77 3.78
C LYS A 135 20.09 -26.07 3.62
N ASP A 136 19.36 -26.45 4.66
CA ASP A 136 18.57 -27.69 4.68
C ASP A 136 17.25 -27.58 3.93
N THR A 137 16.83 -26.36 3.57
CA THR A 137 15.67 -26.12 2.69
C THR A 137 15.81 -26.88 1.37
N VAL A 138 14.76 -27.60 0.99
CA VAL A 138 14.73 -28.44 -0.22
C VAL A 138 13.96 -27.71 -1.31
N ILE A 139 14.53 -27.65 -2.51
CA ILE A 139 13.89 -27.08 -3.70
C ILE A 139 13.83 -28.10 -4.85
N PRO A 140 12.79 -28.05 -5.70
CA PRO A 140 12.81 -28.76 -6.98
C PRO A 140 13.89 -28.15 -7.87
N LEU A 141 14.71 -28.98 -8.49
CA LEU A 141 15.82 -28.56 -9.34
C LEU A 141 15.70 -29.19 -10.74
N PRO A 142 14.87 -28.61 -11.63
CA PRO A 142 14.84 -29.00 -13.04
C PRO A 142 16.13 -28.57 -13.77
N SER A 143 16.22 -28.85 -15.07
CA SER A 143 17.35 -28.35 -15.88
C SER A 143 17.42 -26.83 -15.86
N LEU A 144 18.61 -26.25 -16.03
CA LEU A 144 18.78 -24.79 -16.09
C LEU A 144 17.84 -24.13 -17.13
N GLU A 145 17.69 -24.75 -18.30
CA GLU A 145 16.77 -24.27 -19.35
C GLU A 145 15.31 -24.21 -18.87
N GLU A 146 14.87 -25.21 -18.11
CA GLU A 146 13.52 -25.23 -17.55
C GLU A 146 13.38 -24.26 -16.37
N GLN A 147 14.41 -24.07 -15.54
CA GLN A 147 14.43 -23.04 -14.51
C GLN A 147 14.29 -21.64 -15.11
N GLU A 148 15.01 -21.33 -16.19
CA GLU A 148 14.90 -20.06 -16.92
C GLU A 148 13.48 -19.84 -17.45
N LEU A 149 12.88 -20.86 -18.07
CA LEU A 149 11.49 -20.79 -18.56
C LEU A 149 10.49 -20.53 -17.42
N ILE A 150 10.64 -21.21 -16.28
CA ILE A 150 9.78 -21.02 -15.12
C ILE A 150 9.94 -19.61 -14.55
N ALA A 151 11.19 -19.17 -14.37
CA ALA A 151 11.50 -17.84 -13.86
C ALA A 151 10.95 -16.73 -14.76
N ASP A 152 11.09 -16.86 -16.08
CA ASP A 152 10.54 -15.91 -17.04
C ASP A 152 9.01 -15.85 -17.00
N VAL A 153 8.33 -16.99 -16.89
CA VAL A 153 6.87 -17.05 -16.80
C VAL A 153 6.37 -16.37 -15.52
N LEU A 154 6.99 -16.67 -14.38
CA LEU A 154 6.63 -16.05 -13.10
C LEU A 154 6.93 -14.54 -13.12
N ARG A 155 8.12 -14.13 -13.59
CA ARG A 155 8.48 -12.71 -13.73
C ARG A 155 7.45 -11.95 -14.54
N ASN A 156 7.07 -12.46 -15.70
CA ASN A 156 6.09 -11.78 -16.55
C ASN A 156 4.71 -11.65 -15.86
N ALA A 157 4.31 -12.61 -15.02
CA ALA A 157 3.05 -12.55 -14.29
C ALA A 157 3.09 -11.51 -13.15
N TYR A 158 4.19 -11.49 -12.38
CA TYR A 158 4.40 -10.50 -11.33
C TYR A 158 4.58 -9.08 -11.89
N ASP A 159 5.35 -8.91 -12.97
CA ASP A 159 5.52 -7.62 -13.65
C ASP A 159 4.18 -7.07 -14.14
N LEU A 160 3.32 -7.93 -14.71
CA LEU A 160 1.97 -7.54 -15.11
C LEU A 160 1.15 -7.05 -13.93
N MET A 161 1.21 -7.74 -12.78
CA MET A 161 0.50 -7.33 -11.57
C MET A 161 1.02 -6.00 -11.03
N ASN A 162 2.34 -5.80 -11.01
CA ASN A 162 2.97 -4.54 -10.58
C ASN A 162 2.57 -3.37 -11.48
N LEU A 163 2.53 -3.57 -12.81
CA LEU A 163 2.05 -2.56 -13.75
C LEU A 163 0.57 -2.19 -13.52
N GLN A 164 -0.25 -3.14 -13.07
CA GLN A 164 -1.65 -2.87 -12.74
C GLN A 164 -1.80 -2.07 -11.44
N PHE A 165 -0.97 -2.34 -10.43
CA PHE A 165 -0.91 -1.50 -9.23
C PHE A 165 -0.44 -0.08 -9.57
N GLU A 166 0.63 0.06 -10.35
CA GLU A 166 1.11 1.38 -10.81
C GLU A 166 0.04 2.12 -11.64
N GLN A 167 -0.80 1.40 -12.38
CA GLN A 167 -1.92 1.99 -13.09
C GLN A 167 -2.98 2.58 -12.13
N LEU A 168 -3.24 1.95 -10.98
CA LEU A 168 -4.15 2.49 -9.97
C LEU A 168 -3.57 3.78 -9.36
N ASP A 169 -2.29 3.76 -8.97
CA ASP A 169 -1.62 4.93 -8.40
C ASP A 169 -1.65 6.13 -9.37
N LYS A 170 -1.32 5.89 -10.64
CA LYS A 170 -1.37 6.92 -11.70
C LYS A 170 -2.78 7.44 -11.97
N SER A 171 -3.81 6.65 -11.65
CA SER A 171 -5.20 7.10 -11.82
C SER A 171 -5.56 8.16 -10.77
N GLU A 172 -5.05 8.04 -9.54
CA GLU A 172 -5.21 9.07 -8.49
C GLU A 172 -4.48 10.36 -8.88
N ASP A 173 -3.25 10.26 -9.36
CA ASP A 173 -2.48 11.41 -9.88
C ASP A 173 -3.24 12.12 -11.00
N LEU A 174 -3.86 11.37 -11.90
CA LEU A 174 -4.62 11.92 -13.02
C LEU A 174 -5.89 12.63 -12.53
N VAL A 175 -6.57 12.11 -11.50
CA VAL A 175 -7.72 12.77 -10.87
C VAL A 175 -7.31 14.12 -10.27
N ALA A 176 -6.20 14.16 -9.53
CA ALA A 176 -5.67 15.39 -8.96
C ALA A 176 -5.28 16.40 -10.05
N ALA A 177 -4.54 15.95 -11.07
CA ALA A 177 -4.13 16.79 -12.19
C ALA A 177 -5.33 17.36 -12.96
N ARG A 178 -6.35 16.54 -13.22
CA ARG A 178 -7.57 16.98 -13.93
C ARG A 178 -8.35 18.00 -13.12
N PHE A 179 -8.42 17.84 -11.81
CA PHE A 179 -9.04 18.83 -10.93
C PHE A 179 -8.30 20.18 -11.01
N THR A 180 -6.98 20.19 -10.87
CA THR A 180 -6.18 21.42 -10.99
C THR A 180 -6.30 22.07 -12.37
N GLU A 181 -6.34 21.28 -13.44
CA GLU A 181 -6.52 21.78 -14.81
C GLU A 181 -7.83 22.56 -14.95
N LEU A 182 -8.94 21.98 -14.48
CA LEU A 182 -10.29 22.55 -14.62
C LEU A 182 -10.53 23.72 -13.66
N PHE A 183 -10.10 23.60 -12.41
CA PHE A 183 -10.51 24.53 -11.34
C PHE A 183 -9.39 25.45 -10.85
N GLY A 184 -8.13 25.16 -11.16
CA GLY A 184 -6.95 25.88 -10.65
C GLY A 184 -6.58 25.48 -9.23
N GLN A 185 -5.83 26.35 -8.56
CA GLN A 185 -5.48 26.23 -7.15
C GLN A 185 -6.60 26.82 -6.29
N VAL A 186 -7.50 25.95 -5.82
CA VAL A 186 -8.74 26.35 -5.10
C VAL A 186 -8.49 26.88 -3.69
N ASP A 187 -7.37 26.55 -3.07
CA ASP A 187 -6.92 27.02 -1.75
C ASP A 187 -6.59 28.52 -1.77
N ILE A 188 -5.96 28.99 -2.85
CA ILE A 188 -5.68 30.42 -3.07
C ILE A 188 -6.69 31.10 -4.02
N ASN A 189 -7.62 30.32 -4.59
CA ASN A 189 -8.60 30.75 -5.59
C ASN A 189 -7.95 31.56 -6.74
N ASP A 190 -6.92 31.00 -7.37
CA ASP A 190 -6.12 31.64 -8.42
C ASP A 190 -6.93 32.07 -9.66
N ARG A 191 -8.05 31.39 -9.92
CA ARG A 191 -9.01 31.71 -10.99
C ARG A 191 -9.98 32.84 -10.61
N GLY A 192 -10.04 33.25 -9.35
CA GLY A 192 -10.89 34.34 -8.88
C GLY A 192 -12.40 34.04 -8.94
N TRP A 193 -12.79 32.77 -8.71
CA TRP A 193 -14.21 32.39 -8.67
C TRP A 193 -14.94 33.08 -7.52
N GLU A 194 -16.27 33.22 -7.64
CA GLU A 194 -17.10 33.71 -6.53
C GLU A 194 -16.95 32.77 -5.33
N VAL A 195 -16.72 33.31 -4.13
CA VAL A 195 -16.55 32.52 -2.92
C VAL A 195 -17.80 32.64 -2.05
N LYS A 196 -18.36 31.51 -1.62
CA LYS A 196 -19.43 31.45 -0.60
C LYS A 196 -19.03 30.56 0.57
N PRO A 197 -19.53 30.84 1.78
CA PRO A 197 -19.33 29.93 2.91
C PRO A 197 -20.08 28.61 2.67
N LEU A 198 -19.46 27.48 3.00
CA LEU A 198 -20.04 26.13 2.83
C LEU A 198 -21.44 26.01 3.45
N GLY A 199 -21.69 26.68 4.57
CA GLY A 199 -22.99 26.69 5.25
C GLY A 199 -24.12 27.38 4.48
N ALA A 200 -23.81 28.17 3.45
CA ALA A 200 -24.82 28.73 2.53
C ALA A 200 -25.15 27.77 1.38
N LEU A 201 -24.27 26.82 1.10
CA LEU A 201 -24.38 25.86 -0.01
C LEU A 201 -25.03 24.55 0.41
N THR A 202 -25.04 24.25 1.72
CA THR A 202 -25.42 22.93 2.24
C THR A 202 -26.41 23.01 3.41
N GLU A 203 -27.24 21.98 3.51
CA GLU A 203 -28.06 21.66 4.69
C GLU A 203 -27.42 20.49 5.43
N ARG A 204 -27.19 20.65 6.73
CA ARG A 204 -26.69 19.54 7.55
C ARG A 204 -27.83 18.62 8.01
N LEU A 205 -27.69 17.33 7.71
CA LEU A 205 -28.60 16.28 8.14
C LEU A 205 -28.20 15.68 9.50
N LYS A 206 -29.15 14.99 10.13
CA LYS A 206 -28.96 14.34 11.43
C LYS A 206 -28.48 12.90 11.23
N SER A 207 -27.23 12.62 11.57
CA SER A 207 -26.67 11.27 11.66
C SER A 207 -27.05 10.55 12.96
N ARG A 208 -26.70 9.26 13.05
CA ARG A 208 -26.94 8.42 14.23
C ARG A 208 -25.86 7.34 14.32
N SER A 209 -25.15 7.25 15.43
CA SER A 209 -24.22 6.12 15.65
C SER A 209 -24.93 4.83 16.06
N LEU A 210 -24.41 3.69 15.59
CA LEU A 210 -24.70 2.36 16.11
C LEU A 210 -23.46 1.82 16.85
N LEU A 211 -23.68 1.18 18.00
CA LEU A 211 -22.62 0.40 18.64
C LEU A 211 -22.33 -0.84 17.79
N ALA A 212 -21.09 -1.33 17.79
CA ALA A 212 -20.69 -2.49 16.98
C ALA A 212 -21.62 -3.71 17.17
N LYS A 213 -22.01 -4.00 18.42
CA LYS A 213 -22.94 -5.10 18.75
C LYS A 213 -24.36 -4.93 18.20
N ASP A 214 -24.74 -3.70 17.84
CA ASP A 214 -26.08 -3.36 17.34
C ASP A 214 -26.08 -3.21 15.80
N ARG A 215 -24.91 -3.38 15.15
CA ARG A 215 -24.78 -3.40 13.70
C ARG A 215 -25.12 -4.80 13.21
N VAL A 216 -26.30 -4.94 12.63
CA VAL A 216 -26.71 -6.18 11.98
C VAL A 216 -26.08 -6.21 10.59
N PRO A 217 -25.29 -7.24 10.23
CA PRO A 217 -24.64 -7.31 8.93
C PRO A 217 -25.64 -7.22 7.77
N GLY A 218 -25.33 -6.39 6.79
CA GLY A 218 -26.13 -6.23 5.58
C GLY A 218 -25.34 -5.58 4.44
N GLU A 219 -26.04 -5.07 3.44
CA GLU A 219 -25.43 -4.58 2.19
C GLU A 219 -25.13 -3.06 2.20
N TYR A 220 -25.62 -2.31 3.19
CA TYR A 220 -25.47 -0.85 3.20
C TYR A 220 -24.23 -0.40 3.97
N PRO A 221 -23.37 0.44 3.38
CA PRO A 221 -22.15 0.88 4.04
C PRO A 221 -22.44 1.75 5.27
N TYR A 222 -21.73 1.47 6.36
CA TYR A 222 -21.71 2.28 7.57
C TYR A 222 -20.48 3.18 7.58
N PHE A 223 -20.71 4.49 7.53
CA PHE A 223 -19.67 5.52 7.50
C PHE A 223 -19.36 6.11 8.87
N ASP A 224 -18.07 6.29 9.14
CA ASP A 224 -17.54 7.12 10.21
C ASP A 224 -16.51 8.14 9.71
N SER A 225 -15.79 8.79 10.63
CA SER A 225 -14.78 9.79 10.30
C SER A 225 -13.66 9.28 9.39
N THR A 226 -13.39 7.98 9.39
CA THR A 226 -12.32 7.34 8.61
C THR A 226 -12.78 6.79 7.27
N GLY A 227 -14.09 6.55 7.10
CA GLY A 227 -14.67 6.04 5.85
C GLY A 227 -15.70 4.96 6.14
N ILE A 228 -15.77 3.96 5.26
CA ILE A 228 -16.59 2.76 5.48
C ILE A 228 -15.88 1.90 6.52
N VAL A 229 -16.56 1.60 7.63
CA VAL A 229 -16.01 0.78 8.72
C VAL A 229 -16.84 -0.47 9.00
N ASP A 230 -18.00 -0.61 8.37
CA ASP A 230 -18.89 -1.76 8.50
C ASP A 230 -19.92 -1.78 7.38
N SER A 231 -20.73 -2.84 7.31
CA SER A 231 -21.92 -2.89 6.47
C SER A 231 -23.14 -3.36 7.27
N VAL A 232 -24.27 -2.67 7.12
CA VAL A 232 -25.50 -2.83 7.91
C VAL A 232 -26.71 -3.13 7.03
N ASP A 233 -27.75 -3.71 7.62
CA ASP A 233 -29.00 -4.10 6.94
C ASP A 233 -30.03 -2.96 6.76
N GLU A 234 -29.86 -1.85 7.48
CA GLU A 234 -30.66 -0.64 7.37
C GLU A 234 -29.84 0.57 6.87
N TYR A 235 -30.52 1.62 6.39
CA TYR A 235 -29.89 2.87 5.96
C TYR A 235 -30.60 4.09 6.55
N LEU A 236 -29.88 5.21 6.66
CA LEU A 236 -30.42 6.50 7.09
C LEU A 236 -30.75 7.42 5.92
N PHE A 237 -29.98 7.31 4.84
CA PHE A 237 -30.07 8.21 3.69
C PHE A 237 -30.05 7.40 2.39
N ASP A 238 -30.71 7.94 1.36
CA ASP A 238 -30.75 7.40 -0.01
C ASP A 238 -30.76 8.57 -0.99
N GLU A 239 -29.65 9.32 -1.03
CA GLU A 239 -29.48 10.54 -1.81
C GLU A 239 -28.00 10.90 -1.98
N ASP A 240 -27.70 11.85 -2.86
CA ASP A 240 -26.35 12.38 -3.06
C ASP A 240 -25.96 13.31 -1.90
N LEU A 241 -24.92 12.93 -1.15
CA LEU A 241 -24.47 13.63 0.05
C LEU A 241 -22.97 13.88 0.02
N LEU A 242 -22.55 14.85 0.82
CA LEU A 242 -21.17 15.06 1.19
C LEU A 242 -20.99 14.72 2.68
N LEU A 243 -20.13 13.75 2.96
CA LEU A 243 -19.71 13.42 4.33
C LEU A 243 -18.42 14.15 4.64
N VAL A 244 -18.34 14.80 5.80
CA VAL A 244 -17.11 15.46 6.27
C VAL A 244 -16.76 14.97 7.67
N ALA A 245 -15.52 14.50 7.86
CA ALA A 245 -15.03 14.05 9.15
C ALA A 245 -15.22 15.15 10.21
N LYS A 246 -15.80 14.79 11.35
CA LYS A 246 -16.07 15.73 12.45
C LYS A 246 -15.02 15.65 13.56
N VAL A 247 -14.38 14.51 13.71
CA VAL A 247 -13.41 14.21 14.77
C VAL A 247 -12.44 13.14 14.31
N GLY A 248 -11.21 13.16 14.82
CA GLY A 248 -10.22 12.11 14.62
C GLY A 248 -8.93 12.64 14.02
N SER A 249 -7.84 11.88 14.16
CA SER A 249 -6.51 12.24 13.63
C SER A 249 -6.50 12.49 12.13
N ILE A 250 -7.43 11.90 11.38
CA ILE A 250 -7.64 12.11 9.93
C ILE A 250 -7.73 13.60 9.54
N LEU A 251 -8.22 14.46 10.44
CA LEU A 251 -8.29 15.90 10.22
C LEU A 251 -6.91 16.59 10.12
N THR A 252 -5.85 15.88 10.48
CA THR A 252 -4.47 16.40 10.56
C THR A 252 -3.41 15.48 9.96
N SER A 253 -3.66 14.17 9.90
CA SER A 253 -2.64 13.20 9.50
C SER A 253 -2.49 13.04 7.99
N GLY A 254 -3.55 13.30 7.22
CA GLY A 254 -3.56 13.06 5.78
C GLY A 254 -3.71 11.58 5.39
N ASP A 255 -3.91 10.68 6.36
CA ASP A 255 -4.00 9.23 6.11
C ASP A 255 -5.24 8.83 5.30
N ALA A 256 -6.26 9.69 5.27
CA ALA A 256 -7.48 9.47 4.50
C ALA A 256 -8.20 10.81 4.21
N PRO A 257 -9.09 10.83 3.20
CA PRO A 257 -9.88 12.02 2.85
C PRO A 257 -10.74 12.53 4.01
N ILE A 258 -10.71 13.85 4.21
CA ILE A 258 -11.52 14.56 5.21
C ILE A 258 -12.98 14.61 4.77
N ALA A 259 -13.23 14.81 3.48
CA ALA A 259 -14.54 14.82 2.86
C ALA A 259 -14.67 13.69 1.84
N ARG A 260 -15.91 13.18 1.67
CA ARG A 260 -16.26 12.15 0.69
C ARG A 260 -17.66 12.39 0.11
N ALA A 261 -17.78 12.38 -1.21
CA ALA A 261 -19.06 12.29 -1.89
C ALA A 261 -19.60 10.86 -1.77
N VAL A 262 -20.89 10.74 -1.49
CA VAL A 262 -21.56 9.44 -1.35
C VAL A 262 -22.91 9.47 -2.06
N HIS A 263 -23.28 8.33 -2.62
CA HIS A 263 -24.47 8.18 -3.44
C HIS A 263 -25.30 6.99 -2.96
N GLY A 264 -26.61 7.15 -2.96
CA GLY A 264 -27.55 6.08 -2.62
C GLY A 264 -27.61 5.74 -1.13
N LYS A 265 -27.87 4.46 -0.84
CA LYS A 265 -28.24 3.99 0.50
C LYS A 265 -27.06 3.86 1.42
N ILE A 266 -27.00 4.70 2.45
CA ILE A 266 -25.91 4.71 3.42
C ILE A 266 -26.40 4.87 4.86
N TRP A 267 -25.58 4.42 5.81
CA TRP A 267 -25.69 4.79 7.20
C TRP A 267 -24.50 5.66 7.61
N ALA A 268 -24.73 6.81 8.23
CA ALA A 268 -23.67 7.70 8.69
C ALA A 268 -23.72 7.89 10.21
N SER A 269 -22.57 7.71 10.86
CA SER A 269 -22.41 7.88 12.31
C SER A 269 -22.35 9.35 12.75
N ASP A 270 -22.44 9.61 14.06
CA ASP A 270 -22.32 10.95 14.63
C ASP A 270 -20.88 11.52 14.58
N LEU A 271 -19.92 10.75 14.06
CA LEU A 271 -18.51 11.12 13.84
C LEU A 271 -18.27 11.82 12.50
N VAL A 272 -19.31 11.94 11.66
CA VAL A 272 -19.29 12.73 10.43
C VAL A 272 -20.36 13.81 10.45
N HIS A 273 -20.10 14.90 9.73
CA HIS A 273 -21.13 15.83 9.30
C HIS A 273 -21.70 15.30 7.99
N VAL A 274 -23.02 15.12 7.94
CA VAL A 274 -23.74 14.73 6.73
C VAL A 274 -24.32 15.99 6.11
N LEU A 275 -23.92 16.32 4.89
CA LEU A 275 -24.31 17.53 4.20
C LEU A 275 -25.09 17.19 2.92
N ARG A 276 -26.31 17.69 2.82
CA ARG A 276 -27.08 17.76 1.58
C ARG A 276 -26.74 19.06 0.88
N ILE A 277 -26.53 19.03 -0.43
CA ILE A 277 -26.29 20.24 -1.21
C ILE A 277 -27.62 20.89 -1.58
N ASN A 278 -27.71 22.21 -1.42
CA ASN A 278 -28.91 22.96 -1.78
C ASN A 278 -29.09 22.94 -3.31
N PRO A 279 -30.32 22.80 -3.86
CA PRO A 279 -30.54 22.71 -5.31
C PRO A 279 -29.93 23.85 -6.14
N ASP A 280 -29.90 25.06 -5.61
CA ASP A 280 -29.37 26.26 -6.29
C ASP A 280 -27.96 26.65 -5.83
N ALA A 281 -27.23 25.74 -5.18
CA ALA A 281 -25.89 26.02 -4.64
C ALA A 281 -24.84 26.25 -5.73
N GLY A 282 -25.08 25.74 -6.95
CA GLY A 282 -24.13 25.82 -8.06
C GLY A 282 -22.90 24.94 -7.85
N VAL A 283 -22.98 23.92 -7.00
CA VAL A 283 -21.89 22.97 -6.71
C VAL A 283 -22.41 21.53 -6.66
N ILE A 284 -21.54 20.56 -6.92
CA ILE A 284 -21.82 19.12 -6.80
C ILE A 284 -20.97 18.47 -5.68
N PRO A 285 -21.37 17.30 -5.14
CA PRO A 285 -20.64 16.63 -4.05
C PRO A 285 -19.18 16.34 -4.39
N GLU A 286 -18.91 15.85 -5.60
CA GLU A 286 -17.56 15.45 -6.04
C GLU A 286 -16.61 16.65 -6.12
N TYR A 287 -17.11 17.82 -6.50
CA TYR A 287 -16.34 19.06 -6.48
C TYR A 287 -16.05 19.50 -5.04
N LEU A 288 -17.06 19.48 -4.16
CA LEU A 288 -16.88 19.87 -2.76
C LEU A 288 -15.94 18.93 -1.99
N GLU A 289 -15.98 17.64 -2.29
CA GLU A 289 -15.03 16.65 -1.76
C GLU A 289 -13.60 17.10 -2.05
N MET A 290 -13.28 17.32 -3.32
CA MET A 290 -11.94 17.76 -3.73
C MET A 290 -11.54 19.10 -3.12
N VAL A 291 -12.44 20.08 -3.09
CA VAL A 291 -12.14 21.39 -2.47
C VAL A 291 -11.79 21.20 -1.00
N ILE A 292 -12.64 20.54 -0.21
CA ILE A 292 -12.44 20.40 1.23
C ILE A 292 -11.17 19.60 1.54
N ASN A 293 -10.86 18.56 0.76
CA ASN A 293 -9.64 17.77 0.93
C ASN A 293 -8.35 18.56 0.61
N ASN A 294 -8.44 19.63 -0.17
CA ASN A 294 -7.31 20.50 -0.52
C ASN A 294 -7.24 21.81 0.29
N LEU A 295 -8.21 22.07 1.19
CA LEU A 295 -8.19 23.26 2.04
C LEU A 295 -7.34 23.02 3.30
N ASP A 296 -6.51 24.01 3.66
CA ASP A 296 -5.90 24.04 4.99
C ASP A 296 -6.96 24.40 6.05
N ILE A 297 -7.50 23.37 6.71
CA ILE A 297 -8.47 23.53 7.79
C ILE A 297 -7.83 23.60 9.18
N THR A 298 -6.50 23.60 9.31
CA THR A 298 -5.79 23.47 10.60
C THR A 298 -6.24 24.55 11.59
N SER A 299 -6.42 25.78 11.11
CA SER A 299 -6.91 26.92 11.91
C SER A 299 -8.37 26.79 12.37
N SER A 300 -9.15 25.93 11.72
CA SER A 300 -10.56 25.66 12.01
C SER A 300 -10.77 24.54 13.03
N LEU A 301 -9.71 23.79 13.37
CA LEU A 301 -9.77 22.65 14.28
C LEU A 301 -9.79 23.07 15.75
N ARG A 302 -10.40 22.23 16.58
CA ARG A 302 -10.37 22.33 18.05
C ARG A 302 -10.03 21.00 18.69
N GLY A 303 -9.51 21.05 19.91
CA GLY A 303 -9.04 19.86 20.63
C GLY A 303 -7.56 19.60 20.34
N GLY A 304 -6.83 19.11 21.34
CA GLY A 304 -5.40 18.80 21.22
C GLY A 304 -5.19 17.45 20.55
N VAL A 305 -5.05 16.40 21.37
CA VAL A 305 -4.75 15.03 20.92
C VAL A 305 -5.81 14.44 19.98
N MET A 306 -7.08 14.84 20.12
CA MET A 306 -8.17 14.42 19.23
C MET A 306 -8.79 15.65 18.58
N PRO A 307 -8.36 16.03 17.37
CA PRO A 307 -8.87 17.21 16.69
C PRO A 307 -10.33 17.01 16.29
N LYS A 308 -11.06 18.12 16.23
CA LYS A 308 -12.48 18.21 15.92
C LYS A 308 -12.73 19.39 15.00
N LEU A 309 -13.53 19.19 13.97
CA LEU A 309 -14.04 20.24 13.10
C LEU A 309 -15.45 20.63 13.57
N PRO A 310 -15.62 21.72 14.34
CA PRO A 310 -16.92 22.13 14.83
C PRO A 310 -17.82 22.63 13.69
N LYS A 311 -19.13 22.50 13.85
CA LYS A 311 -20.13 22.93 12.85
C LYS A 311 -19.93 24.38 12.40
N SER A 312 -19.64 25.29 13.34
CA SER A 312 -19.47 26.71 13.02
C SER A 312 -18.30 26.93 12.05
N ALA A 313 -17.16 26.27 12.31
CA ALA A 313 -15.98 26.39 11.46
C ALA A 313 -16.19 25.70 10.11
N LEU A 314 -16.82 24.51 10.08
CA LEU A 314 -17.21 23.84 8.83
C LEU A 314 -18.07 24.75 7.95
N ASN A 315 -19.05 25.42 8.54
CA ASN A 315 -19.96 26.30 7.80
C ASN A 315 -19.25 27.53 7.23
N GLU A 316 -18.13 27.96 7.83
CA GLU A 316 -17.35 29.13 7.44
C GLU A 316 -16.31 28.83 6.36
N LEU A 317 -16.09 27.55 6.02
CA LEU A 317 -15.12 27.17 4.98
C LEU A 317 -15.40 27.92 3.67
N PRO A 318 -14.39 28.59 3.08
CA PRO A 318 -14.55 29.34 1.85
C PRO A 318 -14.60 28.39 0.66
N ILE A 319 -15.71 28.39 -0.08
CA ILE A 319 -15.89 27.55 -1.25
C ILE A 319 -15.90 28.42 -2.52
N PRO A 320 -14.88 28.32 -3.39
CA PRO A 320 -14.92 28.89 -4.73
C PRO A 320 -15.99 28.19 -5.57
N ILE A 321 -16.76 28.94 -6.36
CA ILE A 321 -17.88 28.45 -7.17
C ILE A 321 -17.55 28.62 -8.66
N PRO A 322 -16.97 27.59 -9.30
CA PRO A 322 -16.73 27.59 -10.73
C PRO A 322 -18.02 27.30 -11.51
N PRO A 323 -18.04 27.54 -12.84
CA PRO A 323 -19.15 27.16 -13.71
C PRO A 323 -19.56 25.70 -13.55
N MET A 324 -20.87 25.44 -13.56
CA MET A 324 -21.43 24.10 -13.39
C MET A 324 -20.98 23.15 -14.50
N GLU A 325 -20.74 23.67 -15.70
CA GLU A 325 -20.29 22.89 -16.86
C GLU A 325 -18.95 22.18 -16.58
N LEU A 326 -18.00 22.86 -15.91
CA LEU A 326 -16.70 22.27 -15.55
C LEU A 326 -16.86 21.19 -14.48
N GLN A 327 -17.82 21.36 -13.56
CA GLN A 327 -18.10 20.39 -12.52
C GLN A 327 -18.74 19.12 -13.10
N ILE A 328 -19.68 19.26 -14.04
CA ILE A 328 -20.29 18.13 -14.75
C ILE A 328 -19.22 17.40 -15.59
N GLU A 329 -18.34 18.13 -16.25
CA GLU A 329 -17.22 17.55 -17.00
C GLU A 329 -16.29 16.75 -16.07
N TYR A 330 -15.93 17.31 -14.92
CA TYR A 330 -15.12 16.62 -13.91
C TYR A 330 -15.81 15.35 -13.38
N LYS A 331 -17.11 15.41 -13.07
CA LYS A 331 -17.88 14.24 -12.65
C LYS A 331 -17.90 13.13 -13.70
N GLY A 332 -18.08 13.48 -14.99
CA GLY A 332 -18.01 12.51 -16.08
C GLY A 332 -16.62 11.87 -16.23
N PHE A 333 -15.57 12.66 -15.99
CA PHE A 333 -14.20 12.17 -15.94
C PHE A 333 -14.00 11.19 -14.77
N LEU A 334 -14.42 11.53 -13.55
CA LEU A 334 -14.35 10.66 -12.37
C LEU A 334 -15.02 9.31 -12.63
N SER A 335 -16.27 9.31 -13.13
CA SER A 335 -16.98 8.07 -13.43
C SER A 335 -16.23 7.17 -14.43
N THR A 336 -15.49 7.78 -15.37
CA THR A 336 -14.66 7.03 -16.32
C THR A 336 -13.44 6.41 -15.62
N ILE A 337 -12.78 7.16 -14.74
CA ILE A 337 -11.63 6.67 -13.98
C ILE A 337 -12.04 5.55 -13.02
N ASP A 338 -13.12 5.74 -12.27
CA ASP A 338 -13.64 4.75 -11.33
C ASP A 338 -13.92 3.41 -12.04
N GLU A 339 -14.56 3.44 -13.22
CA GLU A 339 -14.80 2.24 -14.02
C GLU A 339 -13.49 1.55 -14.46
N GLN A 340 -12.43 2.31 -14.76
CA GLN A 340 -11.12 1.72 -15.09
C GLN A 340 -10.43 1.16 -13.85
N CYS A 341 -10.52 1.82 -12.71
CA CYS A 341 -9.97 1.35 -11.44
C CYS A 341 -10.62 0.04 -11.02
N GLU A 342 -11.95 -0.06 -11.10
CA GLU A 342 -12.69 -1.31 -10.81
C GLU A 342 -12.25 -2.47 -11.72
N LYS A 343 -12.12 -2.23 -13.03
CA LYS A 343 -11.62 -3.24 -13.98
C LYS A 343 -10.18 -3.64 -13.69
N THR A 344 -9.34 -2.70 -13.28
CA THR A 344 -7.94 -2.94 -12.96
C THR A 344 -7.82 -3.75 -11.67
N ALA A 345 -8.60 -3.43 -10.65
CA ALA A 345 -8.69 -4.21 -9.41
C ALA A 345 -9.14 -5.66 -9.67
N GLN A 346 -10.12 -5.87 -10.55
CA GLN A 346 -10.52 -7.21 -10.99
C GLN A 346 -9.36 -7.96 -11.66
N ARG A 347 -8.63 -7.31 -12.57
CA ARG A 347 -7.46 -7.91 -13.24
C ARG A 347 -6.32 -8.23 -12.29
N ILE A 348 -6.11 -7.41 -11.25
CA ILE A 348 -5.13 -7.68 -10.20
C ILE A 348 -5.51 -8.97 -9.47
N ASN A 349 -6.77 -9.12 -9.09
CA ASN A 349 -7.25 -10.34 -8.45
C ASN A 349 -7.08 -11.58 -9.35
N GLU A 350 -7.42 -11.48 -10.64
CA GLU A 350 -7.19 -12.56 -11.61
C GLU A 350 -5.70 -12.90 -11.78
N THR A 351 -4.85 -11.89 -11.89
CA THR A 351 -3.39 -12.05 -12.05
C THR A 351 -2.76 -12.66 -10.80
N SER A 352 -3.19 -12.24 -9.62
CA SER A 352 -2.79 -12.82 -8.34
C SER A 352 -3.13 -14.31 -8.24
N GLN A 353 -4.34 -14.70 -8.67
CA GLN A 353 -4.72 -16.12 -8.74
C GLN A 353 -3.85 -16.92 -9.73
N ILE A 354 -3.46 -16.32 -10.86
CA ILE A 354 -2.53 -16.93 -11.81
C ILE A 354 -1.16 -17.12 -11.16
N CYS A 355 -0.59 -16.09 -10.51
CA CYS A 355 0.68 -16.18 -9.79
C CYS A 355 0.65 -17.30 -8.75
N HIS A 356 -0.42 -17.36 -7.94
CA HIS A 356 -0.61 -18.41 -6.95
C HIS A 356 -0.64 -19.81 -7.59
N SER A 357 -1.42 -20.00 -8.67
CA SER A 357 -1.51 -21.28 -9.37
C SER A 357 -0.18 -21.70 -10.01
N LEU A 358 0.59 -20.76 -10.56
CA LEU A 358 1.91 -21.03 -11.15
C LEU A 358 2.90 -21.45 -10.07
N ASN A 359 2.99 -20.72 -8.96
CA ASN A 359 3.88 -21.08 -7.86
C ASN A 359 3.54 -22.46 -7.29
N GLN A 360 2.26 -22.74 -7.03
CA GLN A 360 1.84 -24.06 -6.56
C GLN A 360 2.25 -25.13 -7.58
N ARG A 361 2.00 -24.92 -8.87
CA ARG A 361 2.37 -25.88 -9.91
C ARG A 361 3.86 -26.21 -9.93
N TYR A 362 4.73 -25.22 -9.72
CA TYR A 362 6.18 -25.40 -9.86
C TYR A 362 6.86 -25.81 -8.55
N PHE A 363 6.34 -25.41 -7.39
CA PHE A 363 7.04 -25.50 -6.12
C PHE A 363 6.32 -26.30 -5.03
N GLU A 364 5.07 -26.74 -5.22
CA GLU A 364 4.32 -27.49 -4.18
C GLU A 364 5.06 -28.75 -3.69
N SER A 365 5.78 -29.43 -4.59
CA SER A 365 6.55 -30.62 -4.21
C SER A 365 7.60 -30.32 -3.14
N ALA A 366 8.09 -29.07 -3.03
CA ALA A 366 9.09 -28.67 -2.04
C ALA A 366 8.60 -28.81 -0.60
N ILE A 367 7.28 -28.68 -0.38
CA ILE A 367 6.67 -28.68 0.96
C ILE A 367 6.25 -30.09 1.39
N SER A 368 5.95 -30.96 0.42
CA SER A 368 5.53 -32.34 0.69
C SER A 368 6.69 -33.30 0.98
N TYR A 369 7.92 -32.80 1.02
CA TYR A 369 9.13 -33.60 1.17
C TYR A 369 9.60 -33.57 2.63
N GLU A 370 9.00 -34.44 3.45
CA GLU A 370 9.48 -34.76 4.82
C GLU A 370 10.52 -35.89 4.83
#